data_AF-A0A0M4DLE1-F1
#
_entry.id   AF-A0A0M4DLE1-F1
#
_cell.length_a   1.000
_cell.length_b   1.000
_cell.length_c   1.000
_cell.angle_alpha   90.00
_cell.angle_beta   90.00
_cell.angle_gamma   90.00
#
_symmetry.space_group_name_H-M   'P 1'
#
loop_
_entity.id
_entity.type
_entity.pdbx_description
1 polymer ?
#
loop_
_entity_poly.entity_id
_entity_poly.type
_entity_poly.pdbx_seq_one_letter_code
_entity_poly.pdbx_strand_id
1 'polypeptide(L)'
;MVKFTIFLFLSSFLPLNVAAATMQIHFVDKKVARYESPESALAAFFSAYMAGDLAWHFETLTAESAAEERSVFAENDIDPMAGIENFRAGYVESYIDSKFSYVDSVVLVVRIKDVAGDISVLPYTLVQEDEKWKVTNKYSASEELLKYVGFEPKLFFGHGQRSADVNAFLAYHYPQEATTALPSGTSTFDLHIFYGATIDPSSFSARLDGQDLSGLFSPSPEADQMLTLSLKPGRNVLLLSVEGKRSDGKTATDADRLVFDVP
;
A
#
# COMPACT_ATOMS: atom_id res chain seq x y z
N MET A 1 0.53 -24.81 0.56
CA MET A 1 -0.09 -23.55 0.07
C MET A 1 0.49 -22.44 0.94
N VAL A 2 1.57 -21.84 0.47
CA VAL A 2 2.33 -20.79 1.18
C VAL A 2 1.44 -19.56 1.33
N LYS A 3 1.10 -19.20 2.56
CA LYS A 3 0.37 -17.96 2.86
C LYS A 3 1.34 -16.86 3.31
N PHE A 4 2.30 -16.55 2.45
CA PHE A 4 2.75 -15.18 2.23
C PHE A 4 2.40 -14.82 0.78
N THR A 5 1.11 -14.90 0.48
CA THR A 5 0.55 -14.28 -0.71
C THR A 5 0.13 -12.89 -0.28
N ILE A 6 0.82 -11.87 -0.79
CA ILE A 6 0.28 -10.50 -0.84
C ILE A 6 -0.97 -10.60 -1.72
N PHE A 7 -2.12 -10.82 -1.08
CA PHE A 7 -3.41 -10.65 -1.70
C PHE A 7 -3.79 -9.18 -1.53
N LEU A 8 -3.56 -8.40 -2.59
CA LEU A 8 -4.28 -7.15 -2.82
C LEU A 8 -5.75 -7.52 -3.01
N PHE A 9 -6.54 -7.40 -1.96
CA PHE A 9 -7.99 -7.35 -2.05
C PHE A 9 -8.47 -6.04 -1.43
N LEU A 10 -9.26 -5.31 -2.21
CA LEU A 10 -9.94 -4.08 -1.79
C LEU A 10 -10.64 -4.31 -0.44
N SER A 11 -10.27 -3.53 0.57
CA SER A 11 -10.99 -3.46 1.83
C SER A 11 -11.44 -2.02 2.08
N SER A 12 -12.74 -1.92 2.33
CA SER A 12 -13.51 -0.73 2.61
C SER A 12 -12.89 0.15 3.72
N PHE A 13 -12.92 1.46 3.51
CA PHE A 13 -12.53 2.45 4.50
C PHE A 13 -13.38 2.31 5.78
N LEU A 14 -12.72 2.02 6.92
CA LEU A 14 -13.30 2.20 8.24
C LEU A 14 -12.48 3.22 9.02
N PRO A 15 -13.11 4.20 9.70
CA PRO A 15 -12.39 5.15 10.52
C PRO A 15 -12.07 4.51 11.86
N LEU A 16 -10.81 4.12 12.09
CA LEU A 16 -10.35 3.76 13.43
C LEU A 16 -10.01 5.05 14.19
N ASN A 17 -10.91 5.48 15.07
CA ASN A 17 -10.72 6.64 15.92
C ASN A 17 -10.48 6.21 17.37
N VAL A 18 -9.21 5.94 17.70
CA VAL A 18 -8.67 6.05 19.06
C VAL A 18 -7.24 6.57 18.90
N ALA A 19 -7.02 7.84 19.22
CA ALA A 19 -5.70 8.47 19.17
C ALA A 19 -4.77 7.87 20.24
N ALA A 20 -4.16 6.72 19.95
CA ALA A 20 -2.90 6.35 20.57
C ALA A 20 -1.81 7.28 20.02
N ALA A 21 -0.85 7.67 20.85
CA ALA A 21 0.29 8.43 20.36
C ALA A 21 1.03 7.56 19.33
N THR A 22 1.01 7.99 18.07
CA THR A 22 1.74 7.33 16.98
C THR A 22 3.22 7.31 17.32
N MET A 23 3.84 6.13 17.39
CA MET A 23 5.25 5.99 17.73
C MET A 23 6.06 5.61 16.50
N GLN A 24 7.02 6.44 16.10
CA GLN A 24 7.92 6.11 15.00
C GLN A 24 8.81 4.92 15.37
N ILE A 25 8.97 3.97 14.45
CA ILE A 25 9.92 2.88 14.61
C ILE A 25 11.29 3.40 14.17
N HIS A 26 12.22 3.48 15.12
CA HIS A 26 13.61 3.86 14.86
C HIS A 26 14.47 2.62 14.73
N PHE A 27 15.31 2.59 13.69
CA PHE A 27 16.25 1.49 13.50
C PHE A 27 17.39 1.55 14.49
N VAL A 28 17.81 0.37 14.95
CA VAL A 28 18.85 0.17 15.95
C VAL A 28 19.94 -0.75 15.41
N ASP A 29 21.16 -0.60 15.89
CA ASP A 29 22.22 -1.56 15.62
C ASP A 29 21.99 -2.84 16.44
N LYS A 30 22.34 -4.01 15.88
CA LYS A 30 22.17 -5.32 16.53
C LYS A 30 22.77 -5.35 17.94
N LYS A 31 23.90 -4.67 18.18
CA LYS A 31 24.61 -4.66 19.47
C LYS A 31 23.86 -3.91 20.58
N VAL A 32 22.94 -3.02 20.22
CA VAL A 32 22.16 -2.22 21.16
C VAL A 32 20.66 -2.53 21.10
N ALA A 33 20.26 -3.48 20.25
CA ALA A 33 18.89 -3.94 20.13
C ALA A 33 18.38 -4.54 21.45
N ARG A 34 17.10 -4.26 21.75
CA ARG A 34 16.44 -4.58 23.01
C ARG A 34 15.18 -5.39 22.75
N TYR A 35 14.84 -6.28 23.68
CA TYR A 35 13.70 -7.21 23.53
C TYR A 35 12.81 -7.21 24.78
N GLU A 36 12.93 -6.20 25.63
CA GLU A 36 12.19 -6.11 26.89
C GLU A 36 10.74 -5.64 26.70
N SER A 37 10.40 -5.06 25.53
CA SER A 37 9.03 -4.68 25.17
C SER A 37 8.66 -5.12 23.75
N PRO A 38 7.36 -5.23 23.44
CA PRO A 38 6.91 -5.51 22.07
C PRO A 38 7.45 -4.49 21.06
N GLU A 39 7.47 -3.22 21.42
CA GLU A 39 7.94 -2.14 20.55
C GLU A 39 9.44 -2.24 20.27
N SER A 40 10.24 -2.54 21.29
CA SER A 40 11.69 -2.69 21.10
C SER A 40 12.02 -3.94 20.26
N ALA A 41 11.28 -5.03 20.47
CA ALA A 41 11.42 -6.24 19.67
C ALA A 41 10.99 -6.03 18.21
N LEU A 42 9.89 -5.30 17.97
CA LEU A 42 9.49 -4.93 16.62
C LEU A 42 10.52 -4.01 15.94
N ALA A 43 11.08 -3.05 16.67
CA ALA A 43 12.16 -2.22 16.16
C ALA A 43 13.39 -3.06 15.78
N ALA A 44 13.76 -4.08 16.58
CA ALA A 44 14.82 -5.02 16.24
C ALA A 44 14.49 -5.85 14.99
N PHE A 45 13.24 -6.34 14.85
CA PHE A 45 12.77 -7.06 13.66
C PHE A 45 12.93 -6.21 12.39
N PHE A 46 12.43 -4.97 12.38
CA PHE A 46 12.59 -4.06 11.25
C PHE A 46 14.06 -3.69 11.00
N SER A 47 14.85 -3.54 12.06
CA SER A 47 16.28 -3.22 11.94
C SER A 47 17.07 -4.36 11.29
N ALA A 48 16.69 -5.62 11.54
CA ALA A 48 17.31 -6.77 10.88
C ALA A 48 17.07 -6.77 9.37
N TYR A 49 15.83 -6.44 8.93
CA TYR A 49 15.54 -6.20 7.52
C TYR A 49 16.43 -5.10 6.96
N MET A 50 16.50 -3.94 7.62
CA MET A 50 17.26 -2.81 7.10
C MET A 50 18.77 -3.04 7.06
N ALA A 51 19.30 -3.83 7.99
CA ALA A 51 20.69 -4.27 8.00
C ALA A 51 21.01 -5.32 6.92
N GLY A 52 20.00 -5.95 6.32
CA GLY A 52 20.22 -7.11 5.44
C GLY A 52 20.73 -8.34 6.20
N ASP A 53 20.43 -8.46 7.50
CA ASP A 53 20.95 -9.52 8.37
C ASP A 53 19.88 -10.59 8.59
N LEU A 54 19.87 -11.59 7.70
CA LEU A 54 18.92 -12.70 7.76
C LEU A 54 19.04 -13.53 9.04
N ALA A 55 20.26 -13.70 9.57
CA ALA A 55 20.47 -14.44 10.81
C ALA A 55 19.82 -13.70 11.98
N TRP A 56 20.04 -12.38 12.06
CA TRP A 56 19.39 -11.54 13.06
C TRP A 56 17.87 -11.51 12.89
N HIS A 57 17.37 -11.46 11.66
CA HIS A 57 15.93 -11.53 11.40
C HIS A 57 15.32 -12.79 12.04
N PHE A 58 15.91 -13.97 11.82
CA PHE A 58 15.43 -15.20 12.46
C PHE A 58 15.59 -15.20 13.99
N GLU A 59 16.55 -14.46 14.57
CA GLU A 59 16.66 -14.30 16.03
C GLU A 59 15.49 -13.47 16.61
N THR A 60 14.90 -12.57 15.82
CA THR A 60 13.78 -11.70 16.24
C THR A 60 12.41 -12.40 16.19
N LEU A 61 12.35 -13.58 15.56
CA LEU A 61 11.18 -14.43 15.46
C LEU A 61 11.14 -15.48 16.59
N THR A 62 9.94 -15.88 17.02
CA THR A 62 9.76 -17.09 17.83
C THR A 62 10.38 -18.29 17.13
N ALA A 63 10.85 -19.29 17.89
CA ALA A 63 11.51 -20.46 17.33
C ALA A 63 10.61 -21.20 16.33
N GLU A 64 9.31 -21.29 16.63
CA GLU A 64 8.30 -21.88 15.76
C GLU A 64 8.18 -21.11 14.43
N SER A 65 8.00 -19.78 14.48
CA SER A 65 7.86 -18.98 13.26
C SER A 65 9.14 -18.94 12.42
N ALA A 66 10.31 -18.89 13.05
CA ALA A 66 11.58 -18.99 12.33
C ALA A 66 11.75 -20.33 11.62
N ALA A 67 11.31 -21.44 12.24
CA ALA A 67 11.36 -22.76 11.64
C ALA A 67 10.36 -22.89 10.48
N GLU A 68 9.13 -22.42 10.66
CA GLU A 68 8.10 -22.39 9.63
C GLU A 68 8.56 -21.62 8.40
N GLU A 69 9.07 -20.40 8.59
CA GLU A 69 9.50 -19.52 7.50
C GLU A 69 10.69 -20.11 6.73
N ARG A 70 11.67 -20.72 7.42
CA ARG A 70 12.74 -21.47 6.76
C ARG A 70 12.23 -22.66 5.96
N SER A 71 11.23 -23.39 6.46
CA SER A 71 10.62 -24.51 5.73
C SER A 71 9.93 -24.01 4.47
N VAL A 72 9.18 -22.91 4.56
CA VAL A 72 8.52 -22.29 3.42
C VAL A 72 9.53 -21.89 2.35
N PHE A 73 10.63 -21.23 2.73
CA PHE A 73 11.65 -20.85 1.76
C PHE A 73 12.29 -22.07 1.07
N ALA A 74 12.63 -23.10 1.85
CA ALA A 74 13.22 -24.32 1.31
C ALA A 74 12.26 -25.10 0.40
N GLU A 75 11.00 -25.25 0.79
CA GLU A 75 9.98 -26.01 0.04
C GLU A 75 9.60 -25.37 -1.29
N ASN A 76 9.75 -24.05 -1.42
CA ASN A 76 9.29 -23.28 -2.57
C ASN A 76 10.43 -22.68 -3.39
N ASP A 77 11.68 -23.04 -3.08
CA ASP A 77 12.89 -22.50 -3.73
C ASP A 77 12.91 -20.96 -3.75
N ILE A 78 12.48 -20.36 -2.63
CA ILE A 78 12.43 -18.90 -2.46
C ILE A 78 13.72 -18.45 -1.79
N ASP A 79 14.38 -17.46 -2.40
CA ASP A 79 15.52 -16.79 -1.77
C ASP A 79 15.03 -15.91 -0.58
N PRO A 80 15.40 -16.24 0.67
CA PRO A 80 15.01 -15.45 1.83
C PRO A 80 15.57 -14.01 1.79
N MET A 81 16.68 -13.78 1.09
CA MET A 81 17.27 -12.45 0.97
C MET A 81 16.46 -11.54 0.04
N ALA A 82 15.81 -12.09 -0.98
CA ALA A 82 15.02 -11.31 -1.93
C ALA A 82 13.89 -10.52 -1.23
N GLY A 83 13.21 -11.14 -0.25
CA GLY A 83 12.18 -10.46 0.54
C GLY A 83 12.74 -9.30 1.37
N ILE A 84 13.92 -9.50 1.98
CA ILE A 84 14.62 -8.46 2.73
C ILE A 84 15.04 -7.31 1.81
N GLU A 85 15.63 -7.62 0.67
CA GLU A 85 16.07 -6.61 -0.31
C GLU A 85 14.91 -5.79 -0.87
N ASN A 86 13.80 -6.44 -1.20
CA ASN A 86 12.58 -5.75 -1.67
C ASN A 86 12.04 -4.78 -0.61
N PHE A 87 11.94 -5.22 0.64
CA PHE A 87 11.52 -4.35 1.73
C PHE A 87 12.46 -3.15 1.89
N ARG A 88 13.78 -3.37 1.88
CA ARG A 88 14.78 -2.30 2.01
C ARG A 88 14.72 -1.28 0.88
N ALA A 89 14.55 -1.75 -0.35
CA ALA A 89 14.47 -0.89 -1.52
C ALA A 89 13.20 -0.02 -1.51
N GLY A 90 12.11 -0.57 -0.96
CA GLY A 90 10.82 0.12 -0.88
C GLY A 90 10.63 0.99 0.36
N TYR A 91 11.28 0.69 1.49
CA TYR A 91 10.96 1.33 2.78
C TYR A 91 11.37 2.81 2.86
N VAL A 92 10.50 3.65 3.42
CA VAL A 92 10.81 5.04 3.80
C VAL A 92 10.69 5.25 5.31
N GLU A 93 9.51 4.99 5.88
CA GLU A 93 9.24 5.22 7.30
C GLU A 93 8.12 4.31 7.82
N SER A 94 8.08 4.10 9.13
CA SER A 94 7.01 3.34 9.77
C SER A 94 6.66 3.83 11.17
N TYR A 95 5.40 3.65 11.53
CA TYR A 95 4.82 4.09 12.79
C TYR A 95 3.92 3.00 13.36
N ILE A 96 4.00 2.80 14.67
CA ILE A 96 2.99 2.05 15.40
C ILE A 96 1.80 2.99 15.63
N ASP A 97 0.69 2.63 15.00
CA ASP A 97 -0.56 3.38 15.04
C ASP A 97 -1.42 2.96 16.24
N SER A 98 -1.43 1.66 16.57
CA SER A 98 -2.14 1.16 17.74
C SER A 98 -1.48 -0.07 18.35
N LYS A 99 -1.82 -0.31 19.62
CA LYS A 99 -1.35 -1.43 20.44
C LYS A 99 -2.49 -1.99 21.25
N PHE A 100 -2.64 -3.31 21.25
CA PHE A 100 -3.62 -4.00 22.09
C PHE A 100 -3.19 -5.43 22.41
N SER A 101 -3.78 -6.00 23.47
CA SER A 101 -3.59 -7.42 23.80
C SER A 101 -4.52 -8.28 22.96
N TYR A 102 -4.03 -9.45 22.52
CA TYR A 102 -4.78 -10.40 21.71
C TYR A 102 -4.39 -11.82 22.11
N VAL A 103 -5.31 -12.54 22.75
CA VAL A 103 -5.06 -13.89 23.31
C VAL A 103 -3.86 -13.88 24.27
N ASP A 104 -2.75 -14.50 23.91
CA ASP A 104 -1.49 -14.56 24.67
C ASP A 104 -0.40 -13.63 24.10
N SER A 105 -0.79 -12.73 23.18
CA SER A 105 0.11 -11.85 22.44
C SER A 105 -0.22 -10.37 22.62
N VAL A 106 0.72 -9.53 22.19
CA VAL A 106 0.50 -8.11 21.92
C VAL A 106 0.50 -7.89 20.41
N VAL A 107 -0.50 -7.17 19.91
CA VAL A 107 -0.56 -6.72 18.52
C VAL A 107 -0.11 -5.28 18.45
N LEU A 108 0.79 -5.00 17.52
CA LEU A 108 1.17 -3.66 17.10
C LEU A 108 0.68 -3.47 15.66
N VAL A 109 -0.23 -2.53 15.44
CA VAL A 109 -0.67 -2.17 14.09
C VAL A 109 0.30 -1.12 13.56
N VAL A 110 0.97 -1.45 12.46
CA VAL A 110 2.07 -0.67 11.91
C VAL A 110 1.66 -0.11 10.56
N ARG A 111 1.83 1.20 10.40
CA ARG A 111 1.79 1.89 9.11
C ARG A 111 3.20 1.94 8.55
N ILE A 112 3.40 1.44 7.34
CA ILE A 112 4.68 1.43 6.63
C ILE A 112 4.48 2.20 5.34
N LYS A 113 5.23 3.30 5.18
CA LYS A 113 5.25 4.10 3.97
C LYS A 113 6.42 3.69 3.09
N ASP A 114 6.15 3.50 1.82
CA ASP A 114 7.17 3.14 0.83
C ASP A 114 7.67 4.34 0.01
N VAL A 115 8.59 4.08 -0.93
CA VAL A 115 9.17 5.08 -1.84
C VAL A 115 8.20 5.62 -2.87
N ALA A 116 7.14 4.87 -3.23
CA ALA A 116 6.04 5.40 -4.02
C ALA A 116 5.19 6.37 -3.19
N GLY A 117 5.23 6.20 -1.86
CA GLY A 117 4.46 6.94 -0.86
C GLY A 117 3.18 6.23 -0.46
N ASP A 118 2.99 4.99 -0.91
CA ASP A 118 1.89 4.12 -0.50
C ASP A 118 2.07 3.71 0.96
N ILE A 119 0.97 3.48 1.66
CA ILE A 119 0.98 3.07 3.05
C ILE A 119 0.38 1.67 3.17
N SER A 120 1.19 0.71 3.61
CA SER A 120 0.70 -0.58 4.08
C SER A 120 0.40 -0.50 5.57
N VAL A 121 -0.76 -1.00 5.99
CA VAL A 121 -1.13 -1.16 7.40
C VAL A 121 -1.15 -2.64 7.72
N LEU A 122 -0.29 -3.07 8.66
CA LEU A 122 -0.11 -4.49 8.98
C LEU A 122 -0.10 -4.71 10.50
N PRO A 123 -0.85 -5.70 11.01
CA PRO A 123 -0.75 -6.12 12.40
C PRO A 123 0.46 -7.07 12.59
N TYR A 124 1.36 -6.70 13.48
CA TYR A 124 2.45 -7.56 13.94
C TYR A 124 2.09 -8.14 15.31
N THR A 125 2.11 -9.47 15.43
CA THR A 125 1.87 -10.18 16.68
C THR A 125 3.18 -10.53 17.37
N LEU A 126 3.28 -10.20 18.66
CA LEU A 126 4.45 -10.47 19.48
C LEU A 126 4.06 -11.23 20.74
N VAL A 127 4.89 -12.21 21.11
CA VAL A 127 4.76 -13.02 22.33
C VAL A 127 6.08 -13.02 23.10
N GLN A 128 6.03 -13.41 24.37
CA GLN A 128 7.25 -13.64 25.15
C GLN A 128 7.76 -15.07 24.94
N GLU A 129 9.02 -15.22 24.58
CA GLU A 129 9.76 -16.48 24.48
C GLU A 129 11.16 -16.26 25.11
N ASP A 130 11.54 -17.09 26.07
CA ASP A 130 12.82 -16.98 26.81
C ASP A 130 13.09 -15.57 27.36
N GLU A 131 12.09 -15.01 28.06
CA GLU A 131 12.13 -13.66 28.66
C GLU A 131 12.30 -12.50 27.65
N LYS A 132 12.17 -12.78 26.35
CA LYS A 132 12.26 -11.79 25.27
C LYS A 132 10.96 -11.70 24.49
N TRP A 133 10.55 -10.49 24.12
CA TRP A 133 9.51 -10.31 23.13
C TRP A 133 10.02 -10.67 21.74
N LYS A 134 9.21 -11.42 21.00
CA LYS A 134 9.53 -11.88 19.63
C LYS A 134 8.30 -11.82 18.74
N VAL A 135 8.53 -11.59 17.46
CA VAL A 135 7.48 -11.63 16.44
C VAL A 135 7.08 -13.09 16.18
N THR A 136 5.78 -13.33 16.01
CA THR A 136 5.23 -14.66 15.73
C THR A 136 4.20 -14.62 14.61
N ASN A 137 4.18 -15.70 13.81
CA ASN A 137 3.21 -15.95 12.74
C ASN A 137 2.03 -16.82 13.21
N LYS A 138 1.98 -17.21 14.49
CA LYS A 138 0.92 -18.06 15.10
C LYS A 138 -0.50 -17.59 14.79
N TYR A 139 -0.69 -16.28 14.61
CA TYR A 139 -2.00 -15.66 14.38
C TYR A 139 -2.17 -15.06 12.97
N SER A 140 -1.26 -15.36 12.03
CA SER A 140 -1.27 -14.83 10.67
C SER A 140 -2.56 -15.13 9.89
N ALA A 141 -3.27 -16.21 10.23
CA ALA A 141 -4.53 -16.60 9.62
C ALA A 141 -5.79 -16.11 10.38
N SER A 142 -5.64 -15.26 11.42
CA SER A 142 -6.77 -14.78 12.21
C SER A 142 -7.64 -13.79 11.44
N GLU A 143 -8.91 -14.15 11.22
CA GLU A 143 -9.92 -13.26 10.63
C GLU A 143 -10.15 -11.99 11.48
N GLU A 144 -9.99 -12.08 12.80
CA GLU A 144 -10.13 -10.93 13.70
C GLU A 144 -9.03 -9.89 13.50
N LEU A 145 -7.85 -10.31 13.05
CA LEU A 145 -6.73 -9.41 12.78
C LEU A 145 -6.76 -8.86 11.35
N LEU A 146 -7.44 -9.53 10.41
CA LEU A 146 -7.54 -9.07 9.02
C LEU A 146 -8.16 -7.67 8.89
N LYS A 147 -9.05 -7.26 9.82
CA LYS A 147 -9.62 -5.91 9.83
C LYS A 147 -8.61 -4.78 10.08
N TYR A 148 -7.40 -5.12 10.53
CA TYR A 148 -6.29 -4.18 10.72
C TYR A 148 -5.27 -4.23 9.58
N VAL A 149 -5.50 -5.08 8.58
CA VAL A 149 -4.74 -5.07 7.33
C VAL A 149 -5.36 -4.02 6.43
N GLY A 150 -4.53 -3.15 5.87
CA GLY A 150 -4.99 -2.08 4.99
C GLY A 150 -3.92 -1.66 4.00
N PHE A 151 -4.36 -1.03 2.91
CA PHE A 151 -3.50 -0.42 1.92
C PHE A 151 -4.09 0.94 1.55
N GLU A 152 -3.28 1.98 1.69
CA GLU A 152 -3.66 3.35 1.35
C GLU A 152 -2.71 3.82 0.23
N PRO A 153 -3.15 3.77 -1.04
CA PRO A 153 -2.31 4.22 -2.13
C PRO A 153 -2.09 5.73 -2.01
N LYS A 154 -0.90 6.19 -2.38
CA LYS A 154 -0.69 7.60 -2.63
C LYS A 154 -1.45 7.97 -3.90
N LEU A 155 -2.32 8.95 -3.80
CA LEU A 155 -3.14 9.39 -4.91
C LEU A 155 -2.62 10.69 -5.53
N PHE A 156 -2.60 10.71 -6.87
CA PHE A 156 -2.47 11.90 -7.69
C PHE A 156 -3.87 12.39 -8.09
N PHE A 157 -4.19 13.67 -7.84
CA PHE A 157 -5.54 14.24 -8.04
C PHE A 157 -5.65 15.10 -9.30
N GLY A 158 -4.88 14.77 -10.34
CA GLY A 158 -4.86 15.58 -11.56
C GLY A 158 -4.32 17.01 -11.34
N HIS A 159 -4.10 17.75 -12.41
CA HIS A 159 -3.67 19.16 -12.32
C HIS A 159 -4.62 20.06 -13.11
N GLY A 160 -5.85 20.19 -12.61
CA GLY A 160 -6.75 21.28 -12.97
C GLY A 160 -6.55 22.50 -12.06
N GLN A 161 -6.70 23.73 -12.59
CA GLN A 161 -6.74 24.99 -11.80
C GLN A 161 -8.03 25.12 -10.95
N ARG A 162 -8.48 24.05 -10.31
CA ARG A 162 -9.74 23.99 -9.57
C ARG A 162 -9.48 23.83 -8.07
N SER A 163 -10.51 24.07 -7.27
CA SER A 163 -10.47 23.85 -5.83
C SER A 163 -10.29 22.36 -5.51
N ALA A 164 -9.66 22.06 -4.37
CA ALA A 164 -9.34 20.70 -3.96
C ALA A 164 -10.56 19.76 -3.90
N ASP A 165 -11.76 20.29 -3.68
CA ASP A 165 -13.02 19.52 -3.66
C ASP A 165 -13.49 19.08 -5.06
N VAL A 166 -13.03 19.72 -6.13
CA VAL A 166 -13.31 19.30 -7.52
C VAL A 166 -12.29 18.27 -7.97
N ASN A 167 -11.01 18.49 -7.70
CA ASN A 167 -9.94 17.55 -8.03
C ASN A 167 -10.07 16.21 -7.29
N ALA A 168 -10.92 16.14 -6.26
CA ALA A 168 -11.23 14.91 -5.54
C ALA A 168 -12.24 14.01 -6.27
N PHE A 169 -12.77 14.42 -7.43
CA PHE A 169 -13.69 13.59 -8.21
C PHE A 169 -12.97 12.46 -8.94
N LEU A 170 -11.77 12.71 -9.45
CA LEU A 170 -10.89 11.70 -10.02
C LEU A 170 -9.54 11.70 -9.32
N ALA A 171 -9.05 10.52 -9.00
CA ALA A 171 -7.73 10.33 -8.44
C ALA A 171 -7.05 9.11 -9.05
N TYR A 172 -5.72 9.08 -9.04
CA TYR A 172 -4.94 8.05 -9.70
C TYR A 172 -3.87 7.51 -8.76
N HIS A 173 -3.80 6.18 -8.62
CA HIS A 173 -2.62 5.53 -8.03
C HIS A 173 -1.56 5.30 -9.11
N TYR A 174 -1.96 4.99 -10.33
CA TYR A 174 -1.09 5.04 -11.51
C TYR A 174 -1.83 5.75 -12.64
N PRO A 175 -1.28 6.84 -13.22
CA PRO A 175 0.03 7.43 -12.96
C PRO A 175 0.08 8.30 -11.68
N GLN A 176 1.31 8.61 -11.23
CA GLN A 176 1.58 9.50 -10.09
C GLN A 176 1.80 10.97 -10.48
N GLU A 177 1.69 11.28 -11.77
CA GLU A 177 1.94 12.60 -12.35
C GLU A 177 1.18 12.78 -13.67
N ALA A 178 1.06 14.03 -14.13
CA ALA A 178 0.33 14.35 -15.36
C ALA A 178 1.04 13.87 -16.65
N THR A 179 2.35 13.63 -16.61
CA THR A 179 3.13 13.15 -17.76
C THR A 179 4.08 12.07 -17.30
N THR A 180 3.91 10.86 -17.82
CA THR A 180 4.71 9.69 -17.47
C THR A 180 5.57 9.28 -18.65
N ALA A 181 6.90 9.26 -18.46
CA ALA A 181 7.82 8.69 -19.43
C ALA A 181 7.90 7.17 -19.25
N LEU A 182 7.70 6.41 -20.32
CA LEU A 182 7.67 4.95 -20.31
C LEU A 182 8.92 4.35 -20.99
N PRO A 183 9.30 3.10 -20.69
CA PRO A 183 10.34 2.42 -21.43
C PRO A 183 10.01 2.28 -22.93
N SER A 184 11.02 2.26 -23.79
CA SER A 184 10.81 2.03 -25.23
C SER A 184 10.17 0.66 -25.49
N GLY A 185 9.27 0.61 -26.47
CA GLY A 185 8.52 -0.61 -26.81
C GLY A 185 7.34 -0.90 -25.87
N THR A 186 7.08 -0.07 -24.87
CA THR A 186 5.87 -0.18 -24.04
C THR A 186 4.63 -0.02 -24.92
N SER A 187 3.78 -1.05 -24.92
CA SER A 187 2.54 -1.09 -25.71
C SER A 187 1.29 -1.06 -24.85
N THR A 188 1.44 -1.15 -23.53
CA THR A 188 0.34 -1.12 -22.57
C THR A 188 0.71 -0.33 -21.32
N PHE A 189 -0.30 0.23 -20.65
CA PHE A 189 -0.15 0.86 -19.35
C PHE A 189 -1.37 0.56 -18.48
N ASP A 190 -1.15 0.10 -17.26
CA ASP A 190 -2.23 -0.14 -16.30
C ASP A 190 -2.56 1.17 -15.57
N LEU A 191 -3.71 1.73 -15.90
CA LEU A 191 -4.28 2.89 -15.22
C LEU A 191 -5.08 2.40 -14.01
N HIS A 192 -4.77 2.92 -12.83
CA HIS A 192 -5.56 2.70 -11.61
C HIS A 192 -6.19 4.01 -11.18
N ILE A 193 -7.51 4.09 -11.37
CA ILE A 193 -8.33 5.27 -11.12
C ILE A 193 -9.26 5.07 -9.94
N PHE A 194 -9.46 6.11 -9.15
CA PHE A 194 -10.35 6.19 -8.00
C PHE A 194 -11.41 7.26 -8.26
N TYR A 195 -12.65 6.97 -7.89
CA TYR A 195 -13.81 7.83 -8.10
C TYR A 195 -14.28 8.45 -6.79
N GLY A 196 -14.42 9.78 -6.79
CA GLY A 196 -14.91 10.53 -5.63
C GLY A 196 -16.35 10.15 -5.23
N ALA A 197 -16.68 10.33 -3.95
CA ALA A 197 -17.98 9.92 -3.39
C ALA A 197 -19.21 10.64 -3.97
N THR A 198 -19.01 11.77 -4.65
CA THR A 198 -20.08 12.66 -5.11
C THR A 198 -20.15 12.82 -6.62
N ILE A 199 -19.44 11.98 -7.38
CA ILE A 199 -19.50 11.99 -8.84
C ILE A 199 -20.91 11.63 -9.34
N ASP A 200 -21.23 12.10 -10.54
CA ASP A 200 -22.30 11.57 -11.38
C ASP A 200 -21.68 10.61 -12.40
N PRO A 201 -21.78 9.28 -12.22
CA PRO A 201 -21.21 8.30 -13.14
C PRO A 201 -21.65 8.45 -14.59
N SER A 202 -22.87 8.96 -14.83
CA SER A 202 -23.43 9.08 -16.18
C SER A 202 -22.78 10.19 -17.00
N SER A 203 -22.08 11.12 -16.33
CA SER A 203 -21.35 12.24 -16.95
C SER A 203 -19.91 11.88 -17.35
N PHE A 204 -19.44 10.69 -16.98
CA PHE A 204 -18.06 10.29 -17.20
C PHE A 204 -17.73 10.18 -18.69
N SER A 205 -16.58 10.74 -19.08
CA SER A 205 -16.05 10.63 -20.43
C SER A 205 -14.55 10.39 -20.37
N ALA A 206 -14.05 9.48 -21.22
CA ALA A 206 -12.63 9.20 -21.39
C ALA A 206 -12.27 9.11 -22.88
N ARG A 207 -11.18 9.79 -23.28
CA ARG A 207 -10.66 9.74 -24.65
C ARG A 207 -9.15 9.56 -24.69
N LEU A 208 -8.66 8.53 -25.36
CA LEU A 208 -7.24 8.30 -25.62
C LEU A 208 -6.92 8.64 -27.07
N ASP A 209 -6.06 9.64 -27.29
CA ASP A 209 -5.72 10.14 -28.64
C ASP A 209 -6.96 10.48 -29.48
N GLY A 210 -8.02 10.96 -28.83
CA GLY A 210 -9.30 11.29 -29.45
C GLY A 210 -10.26 10.11 -29.65
N GLN A 211 -9.83 8.87 -29.45
CA GLN A 211 -10.70 7.70 -29.44
C GLN A 211 -11.48 7.63 -28.13
N ASP A 212 -12.80 7.51 -28.21
CA ASP A 212 -13.66 7.33 -27.03
C ASP A 212 -13.42 5.96 -26.39
N LEU A 213 -13.06 5.99 -25.11
CA LEU A 213 -12.85 4.81 -24.27
C LEU A 213 -13.84 4.73 -23.11
N SER A 214 -14.83 5.64 -23.03
CA SER A 214 -15.72 5.76 -21.87
C SER A 214 -16.41 4.45 -21.49
N GLY A 215 -16.77 3.63 -22.48
CA GLY A 215 -17.39 2.31 -22.26
C GLY A 215 -16.49 1.24 -21.65
N LEU A 216 -15.17 1.48 -21.51
CA LEU A 216 -14.24 0.60 -20.79
C LEU A 216 -14.22 0.88 -19.29
N PHE A 217 -14.71 2.04 -18.88
CA PHE A 217 -14.74 2.46 -17.49
C PHE A 217 -16.08 2.08 -16.85
N SER A 218 -16.04 1.81 -15.56
CA SER A 218 -17.22 1.52 -14.73
C SER A 218 -17.26 2.48 -13.54
N PRO A 219 -17.45 3.79 -13.78
CA PRO A 219 -17.46 4.79 -12.71
C PRO A 219 -18.56 4.50 -11.70
N SER A 220 -18.20 4.52 -10.43
CA SER A 220 -19.13 4.38 -9.30
C SER A 220 -18.58 5.17 -8.12
N PRO A 221 -19.42 5.87 -7.34
CA PRO A 221 -18.96 6.58 -6.15
C PRO A 221 -18.16 5.67 -5.21
N GLU A 222 -17.04 6.18 -4.71
CA GLU A 222 -16.12 5.51 -3.78
C GLU A 222 -15.52 4.18 -4.29
N ALA A 223 -15.67 3.89 -5.57
CA ALA A 223 -15.05 2.75 -6.21
C ALA A 223 -13.70 3.13 -6.84
N ASP A 224 -12.91 2.12 -7.13
CA ASP A 224 -11.72 2.21 -7.96
C ASP A 224 -11.76 1.16 -9.07
N GLN A 225 -10.95 1.38 -10.10
CA GLN A 225 -10.85 0.48 -11.24
C GLN A 225 -9.41 0.46 -11.76
N MET A 226 -8.92 -0.74 -12.06
CA MET A 226 -7.71 -0.94 -12.84
C MET A 226 -8.07 -1.31 -14.28
N LEU A 227 -7.46 -0.65 -15.25
CA LEU A 227 -7.67 -0.93 -16.68
C LEU A 227 -6.38 -0.78 -17.49
N THR A 228 -6.17 -1.72 -18.41
CA THR A 228 -5.01 -1.71 -19.29
C THR A 228 -5.29 -0.87 -20.54
N LEU A 229 -4.60 0.25 -20.67
CA LEU A 229 -4.59 1.10 -21.86
C LEU A 229 -3.66 0.51 -22.91
N SER A 230 -4.08 0.49 -24.17
CA SER A 230 -3.19 0.20 -25.29
C SER A 230 -2.51 1.49 -25.75
N LEU A 231 -1.18 1.51 -25.76
CA LEU A 231 -0.37 2.66 -26.14
C LEU A 231 0.33 2.44 -27.47
N LYS A 232 0.61 3.54 -28.17
CA LYS A 232 1.40 3.58 -29.39
C LYS A 232 2.78 4.18 -29.09
N PRO A 233 3.81 3.89 -29.90
CA PRO A 233 5.05 4.66 -29.86
C PRO A 233 4.79 6.16 -30.02
N GLY A 234 5.50 6.97 -29.25
CA GLY A 234 5.34 8.41 -29.14
C GLY A 234 4.40 8.84 -28.01
N ARG A 235 3.81 10.02 -28.18
CA ARG A 235 2.98 10.67 -27.18
C ARG A 235 1.53 10.18 -27.27
N ASN A 236 1.03 9.61 -26.18
CA ASN A 236 -0.37 9.21 -26.00
C ASN A 236 -1.02 10.16 -24.98
N VAL A 237 -2.22 10.65 -25.27
CA VAL A 237 -2.93 11.61 -24.40
C VAL A 237 -4.29 11.06 -24.01
N LEU A 238 -4.46 10.79 -22.71
CA LEU A 238 -5.74 10.43 -22.12
C LEU A 238 -6.39 11.68 -21.51
N LEU A 239 -7.59 11.99 -21.98
CA LEU A 239 -8.44 13.03 -21.43
C LEU A 239 -9.59 12.36 -20.67
N LEU A 240 -9.79 12.74 -19.42
CA LEU A 240 -10.89 12.26 -18.59
C LEU A 240 -11.72 13.43 -18.10
N SER A 241 -13.01 13.23 -17.90
CA SER A 241 -13.86 14.21 -17.22
C SER A 241 -15.02 13.55 -16.53
N VAL A 242 -15.44 14.12 -15.40
CA VAL A 242 -16.64 13.71 -14.68
C VAL A 242 -17.25 14.92 -13.98
N GLU A 243 -18.57 14.95 -13.89
CA GLU A 243 -19.28 15.90 -13.03
C GLU A 243 -19.46 15.32 -11.63
N GLY A 244 -19.55 16.18 -10.63
CA GLY A 244 -19.83 15.79 -9.27
C GLY A 244 -20.34 16.95 -8.43
N LYS A 245 -20.85 16.64 -7.24
CA LYS A 245 -21.30 17.64 -6.28
C LYS A 245 -20.14 18.06 -5.36
N ARG A 246 -19.90 19.36 -5.31
CA ARG A 246 -18.96 19.99 -4.39
C ARG A 246 -19.51 20.04 -2.96
N SER A 247 -18.64 20.39 -2.03
CA SER A 247 -18.97 20.60 -0.61
C SER A 247 -20.07 21.65 -0.38
N ASP A 248 -20.19 22.65 -1.26
CA ASP A 248 -21.24 23.68 -1.24
C ASP A 248 -22.55 23.25 -1.93
N GLY A 249 -22.64 21.98 -2.35
CA GLY A 249 -23.80 21.39 -3.02
C GLY A 249 -23.92 21.72 -4.51
N LYS A 250 -23.02 22.53 -5.08
CA LYS A 250 -23.03 22.87 -6.51
C LYS A 250 -22.38 21.77 -7.35
N THR A 251 -22.87 21.60 -8.57
CA THR A 251 -22.22 20.75 -9.57
C THR A 251 -20.97 21.42 -10.11
N ALA A 252 -19.90 20.65 -10.27
CA ALA A 252 -18.69 21.03 -11.00
C ALA A 252 -18.21 19.88 -11.87
N THR A 253 -17.38 20.20 -12.86
CA THR A 253 -16.71 19.23 -13.71
C THR A 253 -15.24 19.18 -13.32
N ASP A 254 -14.76 17.98 -13.01
CA ASP A 254 -13.34 17.65 -12.98
C ASP A 254 -12.92 17.17 -14.37
N ALA A 255 -11.75 17.62 -14.82
CA ALA A 255 -11.26 17.33 -16.16
C ALA A 255 -9.75 17.22 -16.15
N ASP A 256 -9.27 16.03 -16.47
CA ASP A 256 -7.87 15.67 -16.38
C ASP A 256 -7.26 15.35 -17.73
N ARG A 257 -5.94 15.58 -17.78
CA ARG A 257 -5.10 15.26 -18.92
C ARG A 257 -3.87 14.52 -18.45
N LEU A 258 -3.82 13.23 -18.79
CA LEU A 258 -2.69 12.35 -18.54
C LEU A 258 -1.94 12.10 -19.85
N VAL A 259 -0.62 12.19 -19.82
CA VAL A 259 0.26 11.98 -20.97
C VAL A 259 1.16 10.79 -20.71
N PHE A 260 1.25 9.89 -21.68
CA PHE A 260 2.17 8.75 -21.67
C PHE A 260 3.12 8.87 -22.85
N ASP A 261 4.39 9.14 -22.58
CA ASP A 261 5.41 9.28 -23.60
C ASP A 261 6.19 7.97 -23.74
N VAL A 262 5.99 7.26 -24.85
CA VAL A 262 6.68 6.02 -25.19
C VAL A 262 7.79 6.33 -26.21
N PRO A 263 9.08 6.20 -25.87
CA PRO A 263 10.19 6.47 -26.77
C PRO A 263 10.24 5.55 -28.00
#